data_AF-A0A2V8WWF0-F1
#
_entry.id   AF-A0A2V8WWF0-F1
#
_cell.length_a   1.000
_cell.length_b   1.000
_cell.length_c   1.000
_cell.angle_alpha   90.00
_cell.angle_beta   90.00
_cell.angle_gamma   90.00
#
_symmetry.space_group_name_H-M   'P 1'
#
loop_
_entity.id
_entity.type
_entity.pdbx_description
1 polymer ?
#
loop_
_entity_poly.entity_id
_entity_poly.type
_entity_poly.pdbx_seq_one_letter_code
_entity_poly.pdbx_strand_id
1 'polypeptide(L)' 'MSVWVNDVEEVHRQCVAAGLDVTFPPADMPWNVREMHLRHPDGHVFRVGRGIECVAQE' A
#
# COMPACT_ATOMS: atom_id res chain seq x y z
N MET A 1 7.05 -9.10 2.43
CA MET A 1 6.54 -9.03 3.82
C MET A 1 5.29 -8.16 3.82
N SER A 2 4.26 -8.45 4.62
CA SER A 2 3.00 -7.67 4.61
C SER A 2 2.88 -6.81 5.87
N VAL A 3 2.51 -5.55 5.68
CA VAL A 3 2.32 -4.55 6.74
C VAL A 3 0.92 -3.95 6.58
N TRP A 4 0.17 -3.92 7.67
CA TRP A 4 -1.15 -3.28 7.71
C TRP A 4 -1.05 -1.90 8.32
N VAL A 5 -1.64 -0.91 7.64
CA VAL A 5 -1.60 0.49 8.04
C VAL A 5 -3.01 1.08 8.03
N ASN A 6 -3.19 2.19 8.74
CA ASN A 6 -4.48 2.88 8.72
C ASN A 6 -4.69 3.68 7.44
N ASP A 7 -3.61 4.26 6.90
CA ASP A 7 -3.66 5.09 5.69
C ASP A 7 -2.50 4.77 4.73
N VAL A 8 -2.83 4.09 3.63
CA VAL A 8 -1.83 3.68 2.63
C VAL A 8 -1.36 4.88 1.80
N GLU A 9 -2.18 5.93 1.66
CA GLU A 9 -1.86 7.14 0.90
C GLU A 9 -0.81 7.98 1.63
N GLU A 10 -0.94 8.12 2.94
CA GLU A 10 0.07 8.75 3.79
C GLU A 10 1.42 8.02 3.69
N VAL A 11 1.41 6.69 3.83
CA VAL A 11 2.63 5.89 3.73
C VAL A 11 3.23 6.00 2.32
N HIS A 12 2.42 5.96 1.27
CA HIS A 12 2.88 6.18 -0.11
C HIS A 12 3.57 7.53 -0.27
N ARG A 13 2.98 8.63 0.23
CA ARG A 13 3.58 9.97 0.18
C ARG A 13 4.92 10.01 0.94
N GLN A 14 5.00 9.40 2.11
CA GLN A 14 6.24 9.31 2.88
C GLN A 14 7.31 8.50 2.13
N CYS A 15 6.94 7.38 1.52
CA CYS A 15 7.86 6.55 0.73
C CYS A 15 8.41 7.31 -0.47
N VAL A 16 7.56 8.00 -1.23
CA VAL A 16 7.98 8.81 -2.38
C VAL A 16 8.89 9.96 -1.94
N ALA A 17 8.54 10.66 -0.84
CA ALA A 17 9.37 11.73 -0.28
C ALA A 17 10.72 11.23 0.22
N ALA A 18 10.79 9.99 0.71
CA ALA A 18 12.03 9.33 1.13
C ALA A 18 12.85 8.75 -0.04
N GLY A 19 12.35 8.84 -1.29
CA GLY A 19 13.01 8.27 -2.47
C GLY A 19 12.97 6.74 -2.54
N LEU A 20 11.99 6.10 -1.86
CA LEU A 20 11.76 4.66 -1.96
C LEU A 20 11.11 4.31 -3.29
N ASP A 21 11.45 3.13 -3.81
CA ASP A 21 10.96 2.62 -5.08
C ASP A 21 9.58 1.99 -4.90
N VAL A 22 8.53 2.68 -5.31
CA VAL A 22 7.15 2.18 -5.27
C VAL A 22 6.89 1.39 -6.56
N THR A 23 6.94 0.07 -6.48
CA THR A 23 6.74 -0.82 -7.63
C THR A 23 5.27 -1.00 -7.99
N PHE A 24 4.37 -0.82 -7.02
CA PHE A 24 2.93 -0.84 -7.23
C PHE A 24 2.27 0.27 -6.40
N PRO A 25 1.68 1.30 -7.04
CA PRO A 25 1.03 2.39 -6.32
C PRO A 25 -0.19 1.89 -5.54
N PRO A 26 -0.66 2.63 -4.52
CA PRO A 26 -1.86 2.27 -3.77
C PRO A 26 -3.07 2.11 -4.69
N ALA A 27 -3.61 0.91 -4.75
CA ALA A 27 -4.79 0.59 -5.55
C ALA A 27 -5.78 -0.27 -4.78
N ASP A 28 -7.07 -0.07 -5.07
CA ASP A 28 -8.16 -0.86 -4.50
C ASP A 28 -8.25 -2.20 -5.19
N MET A 29 -8.18 -3.27 -4.41
CA MET A 29 -8.25 -4.64 -4.90
C MET A 29 -9.68 -5.20 -4.73
N PRO A 30 -10.09 -6.17 -5.57
CA PRO A 30 -11.46 -6.69 -5.57
C PRO A 30 -11.84 -7.49 -4.30
N TRP A 31 -10.90 -7.76 -3.41
CA TRP A 31 -11.11 -8.40 -2.10
C TRP A 31 -11.11 -7.40 -0.93
N ASN A 32 -11.57 -6.17 -1.18
CA ASN A 32 -11.76 -5.14 -0.15
C ASN A 32 -10.49 -4.75 0.61
N VAL A 33 -9.37 -4.67 -0.11
CA VAL A 33 -8.09 -4.20 0.43
C VAL A 33 -7.52 -3.17 -0.52
N ARG A 34 -7.09 -2.02 0.02
CA ARG A 34 -6.22 -1.11 -0.72
C ARG A 34 -4.77 -1.47 -0.41
N GLU A 35 -3.97 -1.78 -1.43
CA GLU A 35 -2.60 -2.26 -1.26
C GLU A 35 -1.62 -1.50 -2.17
N MET A 36 -0.41 -1.27 -1.66
CA MET A 36 0.75 -0.78 -2.42
C MET A 36 1.96 -1.70 -2.20
N HIS A 37 2.87 -1.77 -3.17
CA HIS A 37 4.15 -2.48 -3.04
C HIS A 37 5.31 -1.52 -3.17
N LEU A 38 6.29 -1.69 -2.29
CA LEU A 38 7.53 -0.92 -2.31
C LEU A 38 8.73 -1.87 -2.25
N ARG A 39 9.79 -1.52 -2.98
CA ARG A 39 11.08 -2.17 -2.94
C ARG A 39 12.02 -1.34 -2.07
N HIS A 40 12.45 -1.94 -0.97
CA HIS A 40 13.45 -1.36 -0.09
C HIS A 40 14.84 -1.56 -0.71
N PRO A 41 15.80 -0.62 -0.54
CA PRO A 41 17.18 -0.76 -1.03
C PRO A 41 17.92 -2.00 -0.52
N ASP A 42 17.47 -2.60 0.58
CA ASP A 42 17.95 -3.89 1.10
C ASP A 42 17.56 -5.09 0.20
N GLY A 43 16.74 -4.87 -0.83
CA GLY A 43 16.27 -5.89 -1.77
C GLY A 43 14.92 -6.51 -1.39
N HIS A 44 14.36 -6.17 -0.23
CA HIS A 44 13.06 -6.68 0.22
C HIS A 44 11.88 -5.92 -0.39
N VAL A 45 10.82 -6.65 -0.73
CA VAL A 45 9.53 -6.09 -1.13
C VAL A 45 8.56 -6.12 0.05
N PHE A 46 8.03 -4.94 0.37
CA PHE A 46 6.97 -4.78 1.35
C PHE A 46 5.65 -4.56 0.64
N ARG A 47 4.61 -5.25 1.13
CA ARG A 47 3.23 -5.04 0.76
C ARG A 47 2.59 -4.27 1.89
N VAL A 48 2.13 -3.06 1.61
CA VAL A 48 1.48 -2.21 2.59
C VAL A 48 0.01 -2.13 2.21
N GLY A 49 -0.86 -2.60 3.11
CA GLY A 49 -2.28 -2.70 2.85
C GLY A 49 -3.14 -2.11 3.95
N ARG A 50 -4.36 -1.75 3.60
CA ARG A 50 -5.44 -1.52 4.57
C ARG A 50 -6.72 -2.18 4.08
N GLY A 51 -7.54 -2.66 5.02
CA GLY A 51 -8.92 -3.00 4.69
C GLY A 51 -9.66 -1.75 4.23
N ILE A 52 -10.33 -1.84 3.10
CA ILE A 52 -11.35 -0.86 2.72
C ILE A 52 -12.68 -1.55 2.98
N GLU A 53 -13.53 -0.96 3.83
CA GLU A 53 -14.86 -1.54 4.01
C GLU A 53 -15.51 -1.69 2.64
N CYS A 54 -16.14 -2.84 2.42
CA CYS A 54 -17.04 -3.01 1.30
C CYS A 54 -18.15 -1.98 1.49
N VAL A 55 -18.07 -0.85 0.78
CA VAL A 55 -19.28 -0.11 0.44
C VAL A 55 -20.11 -1.08 -0.38
N ALA A 56 -21.00 -1.81 0.29
CA ALA A 56 -22.12 -2.46 -0.35
C ALA A 56 -22.81 -1.37 -1.16
N GLN A 57 -22.59 -1.40 -2.48
CA GLN A 57 -23.38 -0.60 -3.39
C GLN A 57 -24.81 -1.14 -3.27
N GLU A 58 -25.67 -0.29 -2.74
CA GLU A 58 -27.12 -0.43 -2.62
C GLU A 58 -27.80 -0.71 -3.97
#